data_AF-A0A9P8JZQ3-F1
#
_entry.id   AF-A0A9P8JZQ3-F1
#
_cell.length_a   1.000
_cell.length_b   1.000
_cell.length_c   1.000
_cell.angle_alpha   90.00
_cell.angle_beta   90.00
_cell.angle_gamma   90.00
#
_symmetry.space_group_name_H-M   'P 1'
#
loop_
_entity.id
_entity.type
_entity.pdbx_description
1 polymer ?
#
loop_
_entity_poly.entity_id
_entity_poly.type
_entity_poly.pdbx_seq_one_letter_code
_entity_poly.pdbx_strand_id
1 'polypeptide(L)' 'SWVAKNYGLWNIYNSICTNGVDEQCTLDLSVSNQPSCGNTILGINSPLSGQNVANIAYGTGARIVAV' A
#
# COMPACT_ATOMS: atom_id res chain seq x y z
N SER A 1 5.15 13.68 15.57
CA SER A 1 5.88 14.16 14.39
C SER A 1 4.87 14.56 13.31
N TRP A 2 5.27 15.28 12.26
CA TRP A 2 4.40 15.53 11.10
C TRP A 2 3.91 14.22 10.48
N VAL A 3 4.79 13.22 10.35
CA VAL A 3 4.47 11.87 9.85
C VAL A 3 3.35 11.21 10.66
N ALA A 4 3.40 11.28 12.00
CA ALA A 4 2.36 10.70 12.85
C ALA A 4 0.97 11.36 12.68
N LYS A 5 0.87 12.49 11.99
CA LYS A 5 -0.39 13.17 11.66
C LYS A 5 -0.71 13.16 10.16
N ASN A 6 0.21 12.69 9.33
CA ASN A 6 0.12 12.74 7.87
C ASN A 6 0.59 11.39 7.30
N TYR A 7 -0.06 10.32 7.75
CA TYR A 7 0.16 8.96 7.24
C TYR A 7 -1.16 8.38 6.74
N GLY A 8 -1.06 7.42 5.83
CA GLY A 8 -2.17 6.58 5.40
C GLY A 8 -1.79 5.11 5.56
N LEU A 9 -2.79 4.27 5.82
CA LEU A 9 -2.63 2.82 5.82
C LEU A 9 -3.37 2.28 4.59
N TRP A 10 -2.74 1.39 3.83
CA TRP A 10 -3.25 0.89 2.55
C TRP A 10 -3.18 -0.64 2.49
N ASN A 11 -4.14 -1.28 1.83
CA ASN A 11 -4.22 -2.75 1.72
C ASN A 11 -3.31 -3.33 0.64
N ILE A 12 -2.01 -3.06 0.77
CA ILE A 12 -0.98 -3.50 -0.19
C ILE A 12 -0.26 -4.73 0.36
N TYR A 13 -0.14 -5.78 -0.45
CA TYR A 13 0.39 -7.08 -0.01
C TYR A 13 1.92 -7.11 0.06
N ASN A 14 2.61 -6.43 -0.87
CA ASN A 14 4.06 -6.46 -0.96
C ASN A 14 4.69 -5.06 -0.93
N SER A 15 5.96 -5.00 -0.54
CA SER A 15 6.69 -3.74 -0.34
C SER A 15 7.02 -2.99 -1.64
N ILE A 16 6.92 -3.65 -2.80
CA ILE A 16 7.06 -3.04 -4.12
C ILE A 16 5.72 -2.57 -4.69
N CYS A 17 4.62 -2.70 -3.93
CA CYS A 17 3.28 -2.26 -4.28
C CYS A 17 2.73 -2.82 -5.60
N THR A 18 3.03 -4.05 -5.96
CA THR A 18 2.53 -4.70 -7.19
C THR A 18 1.37 -5.66 -6.95
N ASN A 19 1.12 -6.05 -5.69
CA ASN A 19 0.03 -6.95 -5.29
C ASN A 19 -0.79 -6.33 -4.15
N GLY A 20 -2.08 -6.65 -4.10
CA GLY A 20 -2.99 -6.16 -3.06
C GLY A 20 -4.25 -5.54 -3.64
N VAL A 21 -4.86 -4.64 -2.86
CA VAL A 21 -6.02 -3.86 -3.23
C VAL A 21 -5.75 -2.39 -2.91
N ASP A 22 -5.95 -1.51 -3.88
CA ASP A 22 -5.79 -0.07 -3.68
C ASP A 22 -6.99 0.50 -2.93
N GLU A 23 -6.94 0.34 -1.61
CA GLU A 23 -7.92 0.91 -0.71
C GLU A 23 -7.26 1.38 0.58
N GLN A 24 -7.78 2.49 1.11
CA GLN A 24 -7.32 3.04 2.36
C GLN A 24 -7.97 2.27 3.52
N CYS A 25 -7.14 1.95 4.52
CA CYS A 25 -7.53 1.27 5.74
C CYS A 25 -7.56 2.23 6.93
N THR A 26 -8.29 1.81 7.96
CA THR A 26 -8.30 2.45 9.28
C THR A 26 -7.87 1.46 10.35
N LEU A 27 -7.26 1.96 11.42
CA LEU A 27 -6.81 1.14 12.56
C LEU A 27 -7.13 1.86 13.86
N ASP A 28 -8.01 1.26 14.66
CA ASP A 28 -8.24 1.64 16.04
C ASP A 28 -7.60 0.60 16.96
N LEU A 29 -6.41 0.93 17.48
CA LEU A 29 -5.65 0.06 18.38
C LEU A 29 -6.34 -0.18 19.74
N SER A 30 -7.36 0.61 20.10
CA SER A 30 -8.18 0.35 21.29
C SER A 30 -9.19 -0.79 21.07
N VAL A 31 -9.48 -1.12 19.81
CA VAL A 31 -10.42 -2.17 19.41
C VAL A 31 -9.69 -3.43 18.92
N SER A 32 -8.69 -3.27 18.05
CA SER A 32 -7.98 -4.38 17.41
C SER A 32 -6.57 -3.99 16.98
N ASN A 33 -5.67 -4.98 16.94
CA ASN A 33 -4.35 -4.83 16.32
C ASN A 33 -4.37 -5.05 14.79
N GLN A 34 -5.52 -5.41 14.22
CA GLN A 34 -5.71 -5.64 12.79
C GLN A 34 -6.50 -4.49 12.15
N PRO A 35 -6.04 -3.93 11.02
CA PRO A 35 -6.74 -2.84 10.35
C PRO A 35 -8.01 -3.30 9.63
N SER A 36 -8.94 -2.37 9.44
CA SER A 36 -10.15 -2.53 8.64
C SER A 36 -10.00 -1.78 7.33
N CYS A 37 -10.18 -2.47 6.20
CA CYS A 37 -10.00 -1.95 4.85
C CYS A 37 -11.29 -2.17 4.05
N GLY A 38 -12.09 -1.11 3.88
CA GLY A 38 -13.29 -1.13 3.06
C GLY A 38 -14.17 -2.38 3.24
N ASN A 39 -14.44 -3.08 2.13
CA ASN A 39 -15.21 -4.33 2.09
C ASN A 39 -14.33 -5.56 1.80
N THR A 40 -13.01 -5.40 1.89
CA THR A 40 -12.06 -6.35 1.34
C THR A 40 -11.36 -7.12 2.46
N ILE A 41 -11.04 -8.38 2.21
CA ILE A 41 -10.23 -9.18 3.15
C ILE A 41 -8.75 -8.77 3.06
N LEU A 42 -8.04 -8.83 4.19
CA LEU A 42 -6.58 -8.61 4.19
C LEU A 42 -5.85 -9.77 3.53
N GLY A 43 -4.64 -9.50 3.02
CA GLY A 43 -3.73 -10.54 2.53
C GLY A 43 -4.02 -11.02 1.10
N ILE A 44 -4.86 -10.30 0.34
CA ILE A 44 -5.06 -10.56 -1.09
C ILE A 44 -3.75 -10.35 -1.83
N ASN A 45 -3.27 -11.39 -2.52
CA ASN A 45 -2.02 -11.36 -3.29
C ASN A 45 -2.24 -11.32 -4.80
N SER A 46 -3.40 -10.85 -5.27
CA SER A 46 -3.59 -10.62 -6.71
C SER A 46 -2.77 -9.42 -7.18
N PRO A 47 -2.27 -9.43 -8.42
CA PRO A 47 -1.69 -8.23 -9.02
C PRO A 47 -2.66 -7.06 -8.96
N LEU A 48 -2.15 -5.88 -8.60
CA LEU A 48 -2.95 -4.66 -8.66
C LEU A 48 -3.33 -4.37 -10.12
N SER A 49 -4.56 -3.91 -10.32
CA SER A 49 -5.04 -3.48 -11.63
C SER A 49 -5.29 -1.97 -11.63
N GLY A 50 -5.11 -1.33 -12.78
CA GLY A 50 -5.37 0.11 -12.94
C GLY A 50 -4.26 1.04 -12.42
N GLN A 51 -3.17 0.52 -11.84
CA GLN A 51 -2.06 1.34 -11.34
C GLN A 51 -0.70 0.81 -11.82
N ASN A 52 0.01 1.66 -12.55
CA ASN A 52 1.39 1.37 -12.92
C ASN A 52 2.32 1.81 -11.77
N VAL A 53 2.85 0.84 -11.04
CA VAL A 53 3.89 1.13 -10.04
C VAL A 53 5.25 1.24 -10.72
N ALA A 54 5.98 2.29 -10.37
CA ALA A 54 7.27 2.60 -10.96
C ALA A 54 8.33 2.82 -9.88
N ASN A 55 9.50 2.21 -10.08
CA ASN A 55 10.69 2.49 -9.31
C ASN A 55 11.42 3.70 -9.90
N ILE A 56 12.15 4.41 -9.05
CA ILE A 56 13.13 5.41 -9.48
C ILE A 56 14.49 4.75 -9.52
N ALA A 57 15.05 4.59 -10.72
CA ALA A 57 16.36 4.01 -10.90
C ALA A 57 17.42 4.85 -10.18
N TYR A 58 18.15 4.18 -9.29
CA TYR A 58 19.11 4.83 -8.40
C TYR A 58 20.18 5.58 -9.19
N GLY A 59 20.44 6.83 -8.79
CA GLY A 59 21.44 7.70 -9.41
C GLY A 59 21.06 8.29 -10.78
N THR A 60 19.92 7.92 -11.38
CA THR A 60 19.51 8.43 -12.69
C THR A 60 18.22 9.25 -12.64
N GLY A 61 17.35 8.99 -11.66
CA GLY A 61 16.02 9.59 -11.60
C GLY A 61 15.03 9.01 -12.63
N ALA A 62 15.44 8.03 -13.44
CA ALA A 62 14.59 7.43 -14.45
C ALA A 62 13.50 6.56 -13.82
N ARG A 63 12.27 6.66 -14.34
CA ARG A 63 11.15 5.79 -13.95
C ARG A 63 11.24 4.46 -14.69
N ILE A 64 11.28 3.35 -13.96
CA ILE A 64 11.25 1.99 -14.51
C ILE A 64 10.06 1.24 -13.92
N VAL A 65 9.51 0.27 -14.65
CA VAL A 65 8.41 -0.57 -14.17
C VAL A 65 8.84 -1.30 -12.90
N ALA A 66 8.00 -1.28 -11.86
CA ALA A 66 8.22 -2.10 -10.68
C ALA A 66 7.90 -3.56 -11.02
N VAL A 67 8.87 -4.44 -10.80
CA VAL A 67 8.78 -5.88 -11.00
C VAL A 67 9.17 -6.60 -9.72
#